data_AF-A0A9D7TUB5-F1
#
_entry.id   AF-A0A9D7TUB5-F1
#
_cell.length_a   1.000
_cell.length_b   1.000
_cell.length_c   1.000
_cell.angle_alpha   90.00
_cell.angle_beta   90.00
_cell.angle_gamma   90.00
#
_symmetry.space_group_name_H-M   'P 1'
#
loop_
_entity.id
_entity.type
_entity.pdbx_description
1 polymer ?
#
loop_
_entity_poly.entity_id
_entity_poly.type
_entity_poly.pdbx_seq_one_letter_code
_entity_poly.pdbx_strand_id
1 'polypeptide(L)'
;MKQILLFLFLSPVFNCYAQKQTFDIVTFTPPKGWKKEVKENSLELTNISGSKWAQIVIYKNTISKGNIDKDLKSEWETLVALQLKITAAPTTSNVKLEDGWKIKSGSAPFKFNNADAIALLTTFSGYGAMVSVLANTNSPDYMPTIQSFVDAIKLNNGKAEPVALNNQPGVVSKISSNFKFNTTNFDDGWNSTVQEDWVHVAKGNINVLIHYPKEGTIFPADPEPLTNAAWNILVAPRYSNLKNYKTSYINTYNRPYLGMGYATDNASSKQVFILLFRQGETGWLEFVAPDKNSFIQQFKFDPETIRWDSESDLLKPLAQMVNYNKFAIAENDFKGIWTSDFTGVQQLYHVYTGNYAGMNINQSNQTFKFGTANTYNWEILVVNGMVGSMKYANVKSSGKFTVLNNWQIKFSDVEGKPKKYNAFFSCIKGARLLHLLDAEFTGSGIYTVFGKK
;
A
#
# COMPACT_ATOMS: atom_id res chain seq x y z
N MET A 1 -27.69 72.23 -27.98
CA MET A 1 -26.99 72.02 -26.68
C MET A 1 -27.50 70.73 -26.05
N LYS A 2 -26.70 69.66 -26.06
CA LYS A 2 -26.92 68.46 -25.26
C LYS A 2 -25.55 67.99 -24.79
N GLN A 3 -25.32 68.08 -23.48
CA GLN A 3 -24.10 67.66 -22.81
C GLN A 3 -24.03 66.13 -22.85
N ILE A 4 -22.95 65.56 -23.38
CA ILE A 4 -22.63 64.14 -23.27
C ILE A 4 -21.72 64.00 -22.04
N LEU A 5 -22.25 63.42 -20.97
CA LEU A 5 -21.50 63.05 -19.78
C LEU A 5 -20.52 61.92 -20.12
N LEU A 6 -19.23 62.19 -19.93
CA LEU A 6 -18.14 61.22 -20.00
C LEU A 6 -18.09 60.46 -18.65
N PHE A 7 -18.53 59.21 -18.62
CA PHE A 7 -18.36 58.33 -17.46
C PHE A 7 -16.93 57.74 -17.47
N LEU A 8 -16.06 58.27 -16.62
CA LEU A 8 -14.78 57.65 -16.26
C LEU A 8 -15.07 56.35 -15.48
N PHE A 9 -14.83 55.19 -16.11
CA PHE A 9 -14.73 53.92 -15.41
C PHE A 9 -13.37 53.85 -14.69
N LEU A 10 -13.32 54.28 -13.42
CA LEU A 10 -12.25 53.90 -12.51
C LEU A 10 -12.34 52.39 -12.29
N SER A 11 -11.40 51.64 -12.88
CA SER A 11 -11.22 50.23 -12.54
C SER A 11 -10.54 50.14 -11.17
N PRO A 12 -11.17 49.56 -10.13
CA PRO A 12 -10.47 49.30 -8.89
C PRO A 12 -9.41 48.24 -9.14
N VAL A 13 -8.15 48.61 -8.93
CA VAL A 13 -7.04 47.67 -8.83
C VAL A 13 -7.27 46.87 -7.55
N PHE A 14 -7.96 45.74 -7.66
CA PHE A 14 -8.04 44.77 -6.58
C PHE A 14 -6.64 44.19 -6.37
N ASN A 15 -5.91 44.74 -5.40
CA ASN A 15 -4.81 44.04 -4.77
C ASN A 15 -5.38 42.77 -4.12
N CYS A 16 -5.35 41.66 -4.85
CA CYS A 16 -5.68 40.35 -4.31
C CYS A 16 -4.60 40.01 -3.28
N TYR A 17 -4.87 40.28 -2.01
CA TYR A 17 -4.09 39.72 -0.92
C TYR A 17 -4.19 38.20 -1.02
N ALA A 18 -3.05 37.52 -1.13
CA ALA A 18 -2.99 36.07 -1.15
C ALA A 18 -3.63 35.54 0.15
N GLN A 19 -4.75 34.83 0.01
CA GLN A 19 -5.48 34.28 1.15
C GLN A 19 -4.68 33.16 1.79
N LYS A 20 -4.58 33.16 3.12
CA LYS A 20 -4.04 32.03 3.88
C LYS A 20 -4.85 30.77 3.55
N GLN A 21 -4.16 29.65 3.41
CA GLN A 21 -4.74 28.34 3.14
C GLN A 21 -4.28 27.36 4.21
N THR A 22 -5.11 26.37 4.47
CA THR A 22 -4.80 25.29 5.38
C THR A 22 -4.90 23.97 4.63
N PHE A 23 -3.87 23.14 4.75
CA PHE A 23 -3.85 21.77 4.30
C PHE A 23 -3.40 20.91 5.48
N ASP A 24 -4.29 20.04 5.95
CA ASP A 24 -4.08 19.30 7.20
C ASP A 24 -3.79 20.26 8.37
N ILE A 25 -2.70 20.09 9.13
CA ILE A 25 -2.33 21.00 10.24
C ILE A 25 -1.47 22.19 9.78
N VAL A 26 -1.18 22.27 8.48
CA VAL A 26 -0.26 23.26 7.90
C VAL A 26 -1.04 24.45 7.36
N THR A 27 -0.84 25.62 7.96
CA THR A 27 -1.36 26.89 7.45
C THR A 27 -0.25 27.67 6.75
N PHE A 28 -0.50 28.09 5.52
CA PHE A 28 0.49 28.74 4.66
C PHE A 28 -0.15 29.73 3.69
N THR A 29 0.66 30.55 3.04
CA THR A 29 0.23 31.42 1.94
C THR A 29 0.91 30.94 0.65
N PRO A 30 0.17 30.47 -0.37
CA PRO A 30 0.77 30.04 -1.63
C PRO A 30 1.57 31.18 -2.27
N PRO A 31 2.78 30.93 -2.80
CA PRO A 31 3.54 31.96 -3.50
C PRO A 31 2.79 32.46 -4.74
N LYS A 32 2.89 33.75 -5.02
CA LYS A 32 2.17 34.40 -6.13
C LYS A 32 2.56 33.76 -7.47
N GLY A 33 1.55 33.37 -8.26
CA GLY A 33 1.77 32.80 -9.61
C GLY A 33 2.18 31.33 -9.64
N TRP A 34 2.08 30.61 -8.53
CA TRP A 34 2.33 29.16 -8.50
C TRP A 34 1.04 28.38 -8.76
N LYS A 35 1.13 27.34 -9.59
CA LYS A 35 0.04 26.39 -9.85
C LYS A 35 -0.09 25.45 -8.65
N LYS A 36 -1.32 25.28 -8.15
CA LYS A 36 -1.65 24.39 -7.03
C LYS A 36 -2.36 23.14 -7.52
N GLU A 37 -1.97 21.99 -6.99
CA GLU A 37 -2.64 20.69 -7.16
C GLU A 37 -2.77 20.01 -5.79
N VAL A 38 -3.93 19.43 -5.50
CA VAL A 38 -4.19 18.71 -4.24
C VAL A 38 -4.36 17.24 -4.56
N LYS A 39 -3.56 16.40 -3.89
CA LYS A 39 -3.61 14.94 -3.95
C LYS A 39 -4.07 14.40 -2.59
N GLU A 40 -4.28 13.09 -2.53
CA GLU A 40 -4.80 12.42 -1.33
C GLU A 40 -3.95 12.69 -0.08
N ASN A 41 -2.61 12.64 -0.20
CA ASN A 41 -1.67 12.77 0.92
C ASN A 41 -0.70 13.95 0.83
N SER A 42 -0.84 14.78 -0.21
CA SER A 42 0.03 15.92 -0.42
C SER A 42 -0.67 17.07 -1.14
N LEU A 43 -0.11 18.26 -0.98
CA LEU A 43 -0.44 19.45 -1.75
C LEU A 43 0.81 19.92 -2.48
N GLU A 44 0.71 20.08 -3.79
CA GLU A 44 1.81 20.46 -4.66
C GLU A 44 1.62 21.88 -5.18
N LEU A 45 2.67 22.69 -5.07
CA LEU A 45 2.79 24.02 -5.64
C LEU A 45 3.91 23.98 -6.66
N THR A 46 3.66 24.37 -7.91
CA THR A 46 4.65 24.36 -8.98
C THR A 46 4.73 25.72 -9.67
N ASN A 47 5.94 26.12 -10.06
CA ASN A 47 6.16 27.26 -10.93
C ASN A 47 7.19 26.91 -11.99
N ILE A 48 6.90 27.28 -13.24
CA ILE A 48 7.78 27.08 -14.39
C ILE A 48 7.91 28.42 -15.10
N SER A 49 9.14 28.88 -15.28
CA SER A 49 9.48 30.11 -16.01
C SER A 49 10.63 29.83 -16.97
N GLY A 50 10.30 29.62 -18.24
CA GLY A 50 11.27 29.17 -19.25
C GLY A 50 11.85 27.80 -18.89
N SER A 51 13.18 27.71 -18.78
CA SER A 51 13.90 26.50 -18.36
C SER A 51 14.00 26.33 -16.83
N LYS A 52 13.57 27.33 -16.05
CA LYS A 52 13.62 27.30 -14.58
C LYS A 52 12.32 26.74 -14.03
N TRP A 53 12.42 25.86 -13.04
CA TRP A 53 11.26 25.31 -12.36
C TRP A 53 11.51 25.15 -10.87
N ALA A 54 10.42 25.19 -10.11
CA ALA A 54 10.40 24.80 -8.72
C ALA A 54 9.09 24.08 -8.37
N GLN A 55 9.19 23.16 -7.43
CA GLN A 55 8.07 22.47 -6.82
C GLN A 55 8.22 22.56 -5.30
N ILE A 56 7.12 22.83 -4.61
CA ILE A 56 6.99 22.68 -3.16
C ILE A 56 5.87 21.68 -2.92
N VAL A 57 6.13 20.65 -2.13
CA VAL A 57 5.18 19.61 -1.75
C VAL A 57 5.01 19.64 -0.24
N ILE A 58 3.78 19.86 0.22
CA ILE A 58 3.39 19.76 1.62
C ILE A 58 2.77 18.39 1.80
N TYR A 59 3.32 17.56 2.69
CA TYR A 59 2.73 16.28 3.04
C TYR A 59 1.82 16.42 4.25
N LYS A 60 0.76 15.61 4.32
CA LYS A 60 -0.04 15.47 5.54
C LYS A 60 0.85 15.06 6.72
N ASN A 61 0.49 15.47 7.93
CA ASN A 61 1.21 15.05 9.12
C ASN A 61 1.16 13.52 9.30
N THR A 62 2.22 12.99 9.90
CA THR A 62 2.31 11.58 10.30
C THR A 62 2.86 11.50 11.72
N ILE A 63 2.92 10.29 12.29
CA ILE A 63 3.44 10.07 13.64
C ILE A 63 4.96 10.25 13.65
N SER A 64 5.46 11.05 14.60
CA SER A 64 6.89 11.20 14.84
C SER A 64 7.53 9.86 15.24
N LYS A 65 8.75 9.61 14.77
CA LYS A 65 9.67 8.54 15.18
C LYS A 65 10.34 8.81 16.55
N GLY A 66 9.87 9.83 17.26
CA GLY A 66 10.23 10.14 18.64
C GLY A 66 11.26 11.25 18.79
N ASN A 67 11.95 11.64 17.71
CA ASN A 67 12.76 12.86 17.68
C ASN A 67 13.02 13.35 16.25
N ILE A 68 13.41 14.61 16.14
CA ILE A 68 13.61 15.31 14.86
C ILE A 68 14.68 14.67 13.96
N ASP A 69 15.72 14.04 14.50
CA ASP A 69 16.75 13.39 13.69
C ASP A 69 16.24 12.10 13.05
N LYS A 70 15.49 11.30 13.82
CA LYS A 70 14.83 10.09 13.30
C LYS A 70 13.73 10.44 12.31
N ASP A 71 12.99 11.51 12.56
CA ASP A 71 11.94 12.01 11.67
C ASP A 71 12.53 12.45 10.33
N LEU A 72 13.53 13.34 10.35
CA LEU A 72 14.21 13.80 9.14
C LEU A 72 14.84 12.63 8.39
N LYS A 73 15.47 11.66 9.07
CA LYS A 73 16.06 10.48 8.42
C LYS A 73 15.01 9.64 7.70
N SER A 74 13.90 9.32 8.39
CA SER A 74 12.79 8.53 7.83
C SER A 74 12.18 9.21 6.60
N GLU A 75 11.94 10.52 6.70
CA GLU A 75 11.32 11.31 5.64
C GLU A 75 12.28 11.52 4.46
N TRP A 76 13.58 11.70 4.74
CA TRP A 76 14.61 11.79 3.70
C TRP A 76 14.70 10.51 2.88
N GLU A 77 14.74 9.34 3.55
CA GLU A 77 14.80 8.04 2.89
C GLU A 77 13.59 7.82 1.96
N THR A 78 12.39 8.18 2.45
CA THR A 78 11.13 7.87 1.77
C THR A 78 10.78 8.88 0.66
N LEU A 79 10.91 10.18 0.96
CA LEU A 79 10.44 11.25 0.09
C LEU A 79 11.51 11.76 -0.87
N VAL A 80 12.79 11.59 -0.52
CA VAL A 80 13.91 12.16 -1.29
C VAL A 80 14.78 11.06 -1.88
N ALA A 81 15.42 10.24 -1.05
CA ALA A 81 16.42 9.26 -1.51
C ALA A 81 15.80 8.23 -2.48
N LEU A 82 14.66 7.63 -2.10
CA LEU A 82 13.96 6.66 -2.92
C LEU A 82 13.42 7.28 -4.23
N GLN A 83 12.78 8.44 -4.14
CA GLN A 83 12.10 9.06 -5.28
C GLN A 83 13.07 9.68 -6.29
N LEU A 84 14.15 10.29 -5.79
CA LEU A 84 15.14 11.02 -6.61
C LEU A 84 16.42 10.21 -6.86
N LYS A 85 16.48 8.97 -6.36
CA LYS A 85 17.64 8.06 -6.47
C LYS A 85 18.94 8.67 -5.92
N ILE A 86 18.84 9.44 -4.84
CA ILE A 86 19.99 10.03 -4.15
C ILE A 86 20.49 9.03 -3.11
N THR A 87 21.76 8.63 -3.21
CA THR A 87 22.39 7.68 -2.29
C THR A 87 23.19 8.34 -1.17
N ALA A 88 23.56 9.62 -1.34
CA ALA A 88 24.28 10.39 -0.33
C ALA A 88 23.35 10.84 0.81
N ALA A 89 23.91 10.90 2.02
CA ALA A 89 23.24 11.51 3.16
C ALA A 89 23.01 13.01 2.93
N PRO A 90 21.92 13.60 3.46
CA PRO A 90 21.66 15.02 3.31
C PRO A 90 22.68 15.87 4.07
N THR A 91 23.00 17.04 3.53
CA THR A 91 23.56 18.14 4.33
C THR A 91 22.43 18.70 5.20
N THR A 92 22.61 18.68 6.52
CA THR A 92 21.54 19.06 7.47
C THR A 92 21.78 20.38 8.17
N SER A 93 20.69 21.10 8.49
CA SER A 93 20.72 22.32 9.30
C SER A 93 20.71 22.01 10.80
N ASN A 94 20.98 23.04 11.62
CA ASN A 94 20.76 22.99 13.06
C ASN A 94 19.26 22.91 13.37
N VAL A 95 18.91 22.29 14.51
CA VAL A 95 17.53 22.23 14.99
C VAL A 95 17.08 23.61 15.44
N LYS A 96 15.99 24.11 14.87
CA LYS A 96 15.26 25.31 15.32
C LYS A 96 14.06 24.87 16.17
N LEU A 97 13.72 25.64 17.21
CA LEU A 97 12.51 25.43 18.00
C LEU A 97 11.56 26.62 17.79
N GLU A 98 10.32 26.34 17.40
CA GLU A 98 9.29 27.37 17.20
C GLU A 98 7.92 26.80 17.58
N ASP A 99 7.18 27.48 18.45
CA ASP A 99 5.83 27.09 18.88
C ASP A 99 5.72 25.60 19.31
N GLY A 100 6.76 25.08 19.99
CA GLY A 100 6.83 23.68 20.45
C GLY A 100 7.21 22.63 19.39
N TRP A 101 7.45 23.05 18.15
CA TRP A 101 7.95 22.22 17.06
C TRP A 101 9.46 22.36 16.91
N LYS A 102 10.16 21.22 16.87
CA LYS A 102 11.55 21.12 16.43
C LYS A 102 11.59 21.06 14.91
N ILE A 103 12.38 21.91 14.27
CA ILE A 103 12.44 22.05 12.81
C ILE A 103 13.88 21.73 12.39
N LYS A 104 14.04 20.84 11.43
CA LYS A 104 15.34 20.50 10.84
C LYS A 104 15.20 20.27 9.35
N SER A 105 16.18 20.70 8.59
CA SER A 105 16.19 20.54 7.14
C SER A 105 17.36 19.67 6.69
N GLY A 106 17.15 18.92 5.61
CA GLY A 106 18.17 18.20 4.87
C GLY A 106 18.18 18.66 3.41
N SER A 107 19.34 18.66 2.77
CA SER A 107 19.47 19.00 1.35
C SER A 107 20.52 18.18 0.63
N ALA A 108 20.30 17.93 -0.66
CA ALA A 108 21.25 17.24 -1.52
C ALA A 108 21.01 17.59 -3.00
N PRO A 109 22.07 17.66 -3.82
CA PRO A 109 21.94 17.78 -5.25
C PRO A 109 21.44 16.47 -5.88
N PHE A 110 20.74 16.58 -7.01
CA PHE A 110 20.34 15.45 -7.85
C PHE A 110 20.27 15.85 -9.32
N LYS A 111 20.14 14.86 -10.22
CA LYS A 111 19.95 15.09 -11.65
C LYS A 111 18.50 14.89 -12.05
N PHE A 112 17.92 15.88 -12.73
CA PHE A 112 16.60 15.77 -13.34
C PHE A 112 16.71 16.11 -14.83
N ASN A 113 16.36 15.17 -15.71
CA ASN A 113 16.54 15.31 -17.17
C ASN A 113 17.94 15.81 -17.56
N ASN A 114 18.98 15.23 -16.95
CA ASN A 114 20.40 15.59 -17.08
C ASN A 114 20.80 17.01 -16.61
N ALA A 115 19.86 17.81 -16.11
CA ALA A 115 20.15 19.10 -15.48
C ALA A 115 20.39 18.95 -13.97
N ASP A 116 21.24 19.81 -13.41
CA ASP A 116 21.44 19.91 -11.97
C ASP A 116 20.21 20.48 -11.28
N ALA A 117 19.80 19.83 -10.21
CA ALA A 117 18.74 20.26 -9.32
C ALA A 117 19.13 20.00 -7.86
N ILE A 118 18.38 20.58 -6.94
CA ILE A 118 18.56 20.39 -5.51
C ILE A 118 17.22 20.05 -4.88
N ALA A 119 17.27 19.08 -3.96
CA ALA A 119 16.18 18.73 -3.08
C ALA A 119 16.44 19.35 -1.71
N LEU A 120 15.42 19.97 -1.13
CA LEU A 120 15.40 20.52 0.22
C LEU A 120 14.20 19.96 0.96
N LEU A 121 14.43 19.16 1.99
CA LEU A 121 13.39 18.62 2.84
C LEU A 121 13.44 19.33 4.19
N THR A 122 12.35 19.98 4.59
CA THR A 122 12.18 20.52 5.94
C THR A 122 11.18 19.68 6.70
N THR A 123 11.61 19.16 7.85
CA THR A 123 10.79 18.36 8.76
C THR A 123 10.50 19.14 10.03
N PHE A 124 9.24 19.17 10.42
CA PHE A 124 8.76 19.72 11.68
C PHE A 124 8.35 18.55 12.58
N SER A 125 8.84 18.50 13.81
CA SER A 125 8.63 17.40 14.77
C SER A 125 8.22 17.96 16.13
N GLY A 126 7.05 17.57 16.61
CA GLY A 126 6.48 18.15 17.83
C GLY A 126 5.15 17.49 18.14
N TYR A 127 4.75 17.51 19.42
CA TYR A 127 3.43 17.03 19.84
C TYR A 127 3.09 15.58 19.40
N GLY A 128 4.10 14.72 19.21
CA GLY A 128 3.93 13.33 18.75
C GLY A 128 3.74 13.17 17.24
N ALA A 129 3.74 14.26 16.47
CA ALA A 129 3.57 14.28 15.03
C ALA A 129 4.81 14.83 14.32
N MET A 130 4.89 14.56 13.01
CA MET A 130 5.82 15.19 12.10
C MET A 130 5.15 15.64 10.81
N VAL A 131 5.60 16.75 10.25
CA VAL A 131 5.18 17.29 8.95
C VAL A 131 6.41 17.48 8.08
N SER A 132 6.30 17.12 6.80
CA SER A 132 7.37 17.28 5.82
C SER A 132 6.97 18.24 4.71
N VAL A 133 7.90 19.14 4.38
CA VAL A 133 7.81 20.03 3.22
C VAL A 133 9.03 19.77 2.34
N LEU A 134 8.79 19.22 1.15
CA LEU A 134 9.84 18.96 0.15
C LEU A 134 9.81 20.06 -0.91
N ALA A 135 10.94 20.72 -1.13
CA ALA A 135 11.15 21.62 -2.24
C ALA A 135 12.20 21.07 -3.20
N ASN A 136 11.88 21.07 -4.49
CA ASN A 136 12.81 20.71 -5.57
C ASN A 136 12.94 21.88 -6.53
N THR A 137 14.14 22.22 -6.94
CA THR A 137 14.36 23.24 -7.98
C THR A 137 15.68 23.06 -8.72
N ASN A 138 15.72 23.50 -9.98
CA ASN A 138 16.93 23.58 -10.78
C ASN A 138 17.53 25.01 -10.83
N SER A 139 17.01 25.96 -10.04
CA SER A 139 17.43 27.35 -10.11
C SER A 139 17.51 28.00 -8.73
N PRO A 140 18.64 28.66 -8.37
CA PRO A 140 18.77 29.37 -7.10
C PRO A 140 17.78 30.53 -6.94
N ASP A 141 17.26 31.07 -8.04
CA ASP A 141 16.26 32.15 -8.05
C ASP A 141 14.99 31.84 -7.23
N TYR A 142 14.65 30.56 -7.07
CA TYR A 142 13.49 30.15 -6.27
C TYR A 142 13.79 30.04 -4.78
N MET A 143 15.06 30.03 -4.35
CA MET A 143 15.44 29.83 -2.95
C MET A 143 14.85 30.88 -2.01
N PRO A 144 14.87 32.20 -2.32
CA PRO A 144 14.24 33.20 -1.45
C PRO A 144 12.73 32.95 -1.27
N THR A 145 12.06 32.49 -2.33
CA THR A 145 10.62 32.18 -2.29
C THR A 145 10.35 30.92 -1.47
N ILE A 146 11.14 29.86 -1.67
CA ILE A 146 11.04 28.59 -0.93
C ILE A 146 11.31 28.83 0.57
N GLN A 147 12.36 29.59 0.90
CA GLN A 147 12.70 29.91 2.29
C GLN A 147 11.59 30.74 2.94
N SER A 148 11.14 31.80 2.28
CA SER A 148 10.03 32.63 2.78
C SER A 148 8.74 31.84 2.96
N PHE A 149 8.48 30.86 2.07
CA PHE A 149 7.34 29.97 2.19
C PHE A 149 7.45 29.10 3.44
N VAL A 150 8.58 28.41 3.64
CA VAL A 150 8.81 27.53 4.79
C VAL A 150 8.79 28.32 6.11
N ASP A 151 9.41 29.50 6.15
CA ASP A 151 9.41 30.36 7.35
C ASP A 151 8.04 30.94 7.69
N ALA A 152 7.16 31.10 6.69
CA ALA A 152 5.80 31.57 6.89
C ALA A 152 4.81 30.45 7.27
N ILE A 153 5.23 29.18 7.26
CA ILE A 153 4.38 28.07 7.69
C ILE A 153 4.05 28.23 9.17
N LYS A 154 2.75 28.18 9.46
CA LYS A 154 2.24 28.07 10.82
C LYS A 154 1.57 26.72 10.98
N LEU A 155 2.10 25.93 11.89
CA LEU A 155 1.48 24.68 12.31
C LEU A 155 0.49 25.02 13.42
N ASN A 156 -0.74 24.54 13.30
CA ASN A 156 -1.68 24.68 14.39
C ASN A 156 -1.15 23.89 15.60
N ASN A 157 -1.16 24.49 16.79
CA ASN A 157 -0.98 23.80 18.09
C ASN A 157 -2.13 22.85 18.40
N GLY A 158 -2.97 22.57 17.40
CA GLY A 158 -3.77 21.39 17.39
C GLY A 158 -2.90 20.30 17.98
N LYS A 159 -3.44 19.67 19.03
CA LYS A 159 -3.25 18.24 19.10
C LYS A 159 -3.37 17.82 17.63
N ALA A 160 -2.29 17.28 17.08
CA ALA A 160 -2.58 16.07 16.38
C ALA A 160 -3.45 15.31 17.39
N GLU A 161 -4.78 15.33 17.20
CA GLU A 161 -5.39 14.03 17.05
C GLU A 161 -4.37 13.35 16.17
N PRO A 162 -3.62 12.36 16.70
CA PRO A 162 -2.81 11.58 15.81
C PRO A 162 -3.72 11.36 14.60
N VAL A 163 -3.16 11.35 13.40
CA VAL A 163 -3.69 10.30 12.55
C VAL A 163 -3.39 9.05 13.36
N ALA A 164 -4.33 8.71 14.24
CA ALA A 164 -4.47 7.44 14.82
C ALA A 164 -4.60 6.65 13.53
N LEU A 165 -3.59 5.83 13.25
CA LEU A 165 -3.93 4.43 13.13
C LEU A 165 -5.00 4.19 14.18
N ASN A 166 -6.26 4.17 13.74
CA ASN A 166 -7.46 4.25 14.57
C ASN A 166 -7.26 3.47 15.86
N ASN A 167 -7.00 4.19 16.95
CA ASN A 167 -7.08 3.67 18.29
C ASN A 167 -8.27 4.37 18.94
N GLN A 168 -9.44 4.18 18.33
CA GLN A 168 -10.62 3.92 19.14
C GLN A 168 -10.45 2.54 19.81
N PRO A 169 -10.94 2.36 21.04
CA PRO A 169 -10.88 1.08 21.71
C PRO A 169 -11.63 0.05 20.89
N GLY A 170 -10.91 -0.88 20.26
CA GLY A 170 -11.49 -2.05 19.59
C GLY A 170 -12.75 -1.77 18.76
N VAL A 171 -12.68 -0.84 17.81
CA VAL A 171 -13.65 -0.82 16.69
C VAL A 171 -12.87 -0.60 15.40
N VAL A 172 -12.53 -1.72 14.78
CA VAL A 172 -12.43 -1.94 13.33
C VAL A 172 -13.06 -0.79 12.52
N SER A 173 -12.23 0.06 11.92
CA SER A 173 -12.72 1.02 10.94
C SER A 173 -13.03 0.28 9.65
N LYS A 174 -14.25 -0.21 9.58
CA LYS A 174 -14.85 -0.80 8.39
C LYS A 174 -14.72 0.21 7.25
N ILE A 175 -13.91 -0.12 6.24
CA ILE A 175 -13.86 0.66 5.01
C ILE A 175 -15.29 0.70 4.44
N SER A 176 -15.78 1.90 4.10
CA SER A 176 -16.95 2.09 3.23
C SER A 176 -16.55 1.74 1.79
N SER A 177 -16.30 0.46 1.55
CA SER A 177 -16.05 -0.03 0.19
C SER A 177 -17.39 -0.09 -0.57
N ASN A 178 -17.36 0.20 -1.86
CA ASN A 178 -18.53 0.05 -2.74
C ASN A 178 -18.97 -1.41 -2.93
N PHE A 179 -18.29 -2.37 -2.29
CA PHE A 179 -18.65 -3.78 -2.29
C PHE A 179 -19.61 -4.10 -1.14
N LYS A 180 -20.57 -4.99 -1.39
CA LYS A 180 -21.60 -5.36 -0.40
C LYS A 180 -21.03 -5.98 0.88
N PHE A 181 -19.99 -6.81 0.76
CA PHE A 181 -19.46 -7.61 1.87
C PHE A 181 -18.04 -7.18 2.26
N ASN A 182 -17.92 -6.53 3.42
CA ASN A 182 -16.63 -6.19 4.05
C ASN A 182 -16.32 -7.07 5.26
N THR A 183 -17.19 -8.05 5.55
CA THR A 183 -17.03 -9.04 6.62
C THR A 183 -17.35 -10.44 6.09
N THR A 184 -16.77 -11.48 6.68
CA THR A 184 -17.11 -12.88 6.40
C THR A 184 -16.97 -13.70 7.67
N ASN A 185 -18.05 -14.38 8.05
CA ASN A 185 -18.06 -15.35 9.14
C ASN A 185 -17.86 -16.73 8.52
N PHE A 186 -16.86 -17.46 8.98
CA PHE A 186 -16.51 -18.80 8.51
C PHE A 186 -17.10 -19.85 9.46
N ASP A 187 -17.43 -21.02 8.91
CA ASP A 187 -18.10 -22.09 9.66
C ASP A 187 -17.21 -22.69 10.77
N ASP A 188 -15.90 -22.48 10.69
CA ASP A 188 -14.93 -22.88 11.70
C ASP A 188 -14.78 -21.86 12.85
N GLY A 189 -15.60 -20.81 12.86
CA GLY A 189 -15.67 -19.80 13.92
C GLY A 189 -14.70 -18.63 13.77
N TRP A 190 -13.92 -18.56 12.68
CA TRP A 190 -13.17 -17.35 12.35
C TRP A 190 -14.08 -16.30 11.70
N ASN A 191 -13.80 -15.03 11.98
CA ASN A 191 -14.46 -13.91 11.32
C ASN A 191 -13.39 -12.99 10.72
N SER A 192 -13.55 -12.63 9.45
CA SER A 192 -12.69 -11.67 8.76
C SER A 192 -13.39 -10.36 8.50
N THR A 193 -12.70 -9.25 8.75
CA THR A 193 -13.15 -7.90 8.42
C THR A 193 -12.06 -7.14 7.68
N VAL A 194 -12.44 -6.45 6.60
CA VAL A 194 -11.53 -5.60 5.83
C VAL A 194 -11.13 -4.38 6.64
N GLN A 195 -9.82 -4.15 6.76
CA GLN A 195 -9.22 -2.88 7.20
C GLN A 195 -8.42 -2.25 6.06
N GLU A 196 -7.98 -1.01 6.29
CA GLU A 196 -7.18 -0.21 5.36
C GLU A 196 -5.85 -0.86 4.96
N ASP A 197 -5.14 -1.42 5.94
CA ASP A 197 -3.78 -1.94 5.77
C ASP A 197 -3.69 -3.49 5.89
N TRP A 198 -4.77 -4.15 6.34
CA TRP A 198 -4.81 -5.60 6.51
C TRP A 198 -6.25 -6.13 6.45
N VAL A 199 -6.41 -7.45 6.34
CA VAL A 199 -7.63 -8.13 6.76
C VAL A 199 -7.47 -8.55 8.21
N HIS A 200 -8.39 -8.12 9.08
CA HIS A 200 -8.43 -8.51 10.48
C HIS A 200 -9.25 -9.78 10.62
N VAL A 201 -8.62 -10.84 11.11
CA VAL A 201 -9.23 -12.15 11.33
C VAL A 201 -9.27 -12.41 12.82
N ALA A 202 -10.41 -12.82 13.37
CA ALA A 202 -10.59 -13.01 14.80
C ALA A 202 -11.34 -14.31 15.13
N LYS A 203 -10.93 -14.96 16.21
CA LYS A 203 -11.62 -16.10 16.83
C LYS A 203 -11.40 -16.07 18.33
N GLY A 204 -12.46 -15.78 19.07
CA GLY A 204 -12.35 -15.52 20.52
C GLY A 204 -11.36 -14.39 20.81
N ASN A 205 -10.33 -14.69 21.60
CA ASN A 205 -9.30 -13.72 21.98
C ASN A 205 -8.06 -13.75 21.06
N ILE A 206 -8.06 -14.58 20.02
CA ILE A 206 -6.96 -14.65 19.04
C ILE A 206 -7.29 -13.76 17.85
N ASN A 207 -6.35 -12.91 17.48
CA ASN A 207 -6.42 -12.08 16.29
C ASN A 207 -5.29 -12.46 15.33
N VAL A 208 -5.57 -12.42 14.03
CA VAL A 208 -4.59 -12.56 12.96
C VAL A 208 -4.77 -11.39 11.99
N LEU A 209 -3.71 -10.64 11.74
CA LEU A 209 -3.70 -9.57 10.74
C LEU A 209 -3.04 -10.10 9.48
N ILE A 210 -3.81 -10.22 8.39
CA ILE A 210 -3.29 -10.56 7.07
C ILE A 210 -2.87 -9.25 6.40
N HIS A 211 -1.59 -8.90 6.50
CA HIS A 211 -1.08 -7.62 6.01
C HIS A 211 -1.12 -7.55 4.48
N TYR A 212 -1.55 -6.42 3.95
CA TYR A 212 -1.40 -6.13 2.53
C TYR A 212 0.08 -5.94 2.17
N PRO A 213 0.47 -6.16 0.90
CA PRO A 213 1.82 -5.90 0.46
C PRO A 213 2.26 -4.47 0.78
N LYS A 214 3.43 -4.34 1.41
CA LYS A 214 4.00 -3.06 1.80
C LYS A 214 5.48 -3.02 1.44
N GLU A 215 5.92 -1.90 0.89
CA GLU A 215 7.31 -1.70 0.51
C GLU A 215 8.26 -1.90 1.70
N GLY A 216 9.46 -2.43 1.43
CA GLY A 216 10.47 -2.70 2.45
C GLY A 216 10.22 -3.94 3.31
N THR A 217 9.14 -4.70 3.05
CA THR A 217 8.83 -5.93 3.82
C THR A 217 9.23 -7.22 3.10
N ILE A 218 9.59 -7.16 1.82
CA ILE A 218 10.05 -8.30 1.01
C ILE A 218 11.25 -7.84 0.18
N PHE A 219 12.43 -8.40 0.46
CA PHE A 219 13.67 -8.15 -0.27
C PHE A 219 14.65 -9.32 -0.09
N PRO A 220 15.64 -9.51 -0.99
CA PRO A 220 16.64 -10.56 -0.86
C PRO A 220 17.54 -10.30 0.35
N ALA A 221 17.32 -11.02 1.45
CA ALA A 221 18.14 -10.95 2.65
C ALA A 221 18.02 -12.25 3.46
N ASP A 222 18.92 -12.40 4.43
CA ASP A 222 18.83 -13.47 5.42
C ASP A 222 17.51 -13.39 6.22
N PRO A 223 17.06 -14.51 6.83
CA PRO A 223 15.78 -14.56 7.50
C PRO A 223 15.59 -13.50 8.59
N GLU A 224 16.62 -13.28 9.40
CA GLU A 224 16.56 -12.33 10.50
C GLU A 224 16.43 -10.87 10.01
N PRO A 225 17.32 -10.34 9.13
CA PRO A 225 17.17 -8.98 8.60
C PRO A 225 15.81 -8.72 7.94
N LEU A 226 15.32 -9.68 7.15
CA LEU A 226 14.02 -9.54 6.49
C LEU A 226 12.88 -9.49 7.52
N THR A 227 12.91 -10.37 8.51
CA THR A 227 11.89 -10.43 9.56
C THR A 227 11.92 -9.18 10.43
N ASN A 228 13.10 -8.68 10.79
CA ASN A 228 13.26 -7.46 11.58
C ASN A 228 12.72 -6.23 10.83
N ALA A 229 13.00 -6.11 9.53
CA ALA A 229 12.46 -5.04 8.70
C ALA A 229 10.93 -5.09 8.63
N ALA A 230 10.37 -6.26 8.35
CA ALA A 230 8.92 -6.45 8.33
C ALA A 230 8.29 -6.17 9.70
N TRP A 231 8.90 -6.62 10.79
CA TRP A 231 8.44 -6.33 12.15
C TRP A 231 8.39 -4.83 12.42
N ASN A 232 9.45 -4.09 12.09
CA ASN A 232 9.52 -2.65 12.31
C ASN A 232 8.49 -1.86 11.49
N ILE A 233 8.14 -2.35 10.29
CA ILE A 233 7.22 -1.69 9.37
C ILE A 233 5.75 -2.04 9.67
N LEU A 234 5.49 -3.30 10.04
CA LEU A 234 4.14 -3.85 10.16
C LEU A 234 3.68 -3.97 11.60
N VAL A 235 4.54 -4.41 12.52
CA VAL A 235 4.19 -4.79 13.89
C VAL A 235 4.49 -3.65 14.86
N ALA A 236 5.75 -3.24 14.96
CA ALA A 236 6.26 -2.33 15.98
C ALA A 236 5.44 -1.04 16.20
N PRO A 237 4.87 -0.38 15.17
CA PRO A 237 4.07 0.83 15.36
C PRO A 237 2.81 0.62 16.24
N ARG A 238 2.29 -0.61 16.33
CA ARG A 238 1.08 -0.92 17.13
C ARG A 238 1.37 -1.32 18.58
N TYR A 239 2.63 -1.52 18.95
CA TYR A 239 2.99 -2.06 20.25
C TYR A 239 4.04 -1.22 20.98
N SER A 240 4.10 -1.38 22.29
CA SER A 240 5.12 -0.78 23.16
C SER A 240 5.66 -1.81 24.15
N ASN A 241 6.76 -1.49 24.83
CA ASN A 241 7.38 -2.36 25.85
C ASN A 241 7.70 -3.78 25.34
N LEU A 242 8.25 -3.89 24.12
CA LEU A 242 8.65 -5.16 23.53
C LEU A 242 9.69 -5.87 24.41
N LYS A 243 9.45 -7.14 24.71
CA LYS A 243 10.30 -8.02 25.51
C LYS A 243 10.50 -9.36 24.82
N ASN A 244 11.65 -9.96 25.06
CA ASN A 244 12.04 -11.28 24.56
C ASN A 244 11.81 -11.45 23.05
N TYR A 245 12.10 -10.38 22.29
CA TYR A 245 12.01 -10.43 20.85
C TYR A 245 13.07 -11.39 20.31
N LYS A 246 12.65 -12.29 19.41
CA LYS A 246 13.56 -13.16 18.66
C LYS A 246 13.02 -13.47 17.28
N THR A 247 13.92 -13.85 16.39
CA THR A 247 13.57 -14.43 15.10
C THR A 247 13.93 -15.91 15.08
N SER A 248 13.18 -16.69 14.29
CA SER A 248 13.49 -18.09 14.02
C SER A 248 13.08 -18.43 12.58
N TYR A 249 13.65 -19.52 12.06
CA TYR A 249 13.33 -20.02 10.72
C TYR A 249 13.53 -21.54 10.70
N ILE A 250 12.99 -22.18 9.65
CA ILE A 250 13.22 -23.60 9.32
C ILE A 250 13.91 -23.64 7.97
N ASN A 251 14.93 -24.49 7.80
CA ASN A 251 15.65 -24.61 6.54
C ASN A 251 14.90 -25.52 5.56
N THR A 252 14.06 -24.93 4.71
CA THR A 252 13.35 -25.64 3.62
C THR A 252 13.42 -24.84 2.32
N TYR A 253 12.97 -25.47 1.21
CA TYR A 253 12.85 -24.82 -0.09
C TYR A 253 11.98 -23.55 -0.03
N ASN A 254 10.77 -23.68 0.52
CA ASN A 254 9.90 -22.54 0.83
C ASN A 254 10.14 -22.11 2.27
N ARG A 255 11.28 -21.45 2.51
CA ARG A 255 11.73 -21.04 3.84
C ARG A 255 10.68 -20.18 4.56
N PRO A 256 10.22 -20.56 5.77
CA PRO A 256 9.40 -19.73 6.63
C PRO A 256 10.23 -18.72 7.43
N TYR A 257 9.64 -17.56 7.71
CA TYR A 257 10.21 -16.45 8.47
C TYR A 257 9.35 -16.24 9.70
N LEU A 258 9.94 -16.26 10.90
CA LEU A 258 9.23 -16.03 12.15
C LEU A 258 9.92 -14.94 12.96
N GLY A 259 9.15 -13.97 13.45
CA GLY A 259 9.55 -13.02 14.48
C GLY A 259 8.53 -13.06 15.60
N MET A 260 8.96 -13.12 16.85
CA MET A 260 8.03 -13.24 17.97
C MET A 260 8.52 -12.49 19.20
N GLY A 261 7.58 -12.05 20.03
CA GLY A 261 7.87 -11.35 21.26
C GLY A 261 6.62 -11.04 22.07
N TYR A 262 6.84 -10.46 23.25
CA TYR A 262 5.79 -10.04 24.17
C TYR A 262 5.77 -8.52 24.19
N ALA A 263 4.60 -7.92 24.08
CA ALA A 263 4.49 -6.46 24.08
C ALA A 263 3.16 -6.00 24.69
N THR A 264 3.09 -4.70 24.99
CA THR A 264 1.83 -4.02 25.27
C THR A 264 1.18 -3.60 23.95
N ASP A 265 -0.04 -4.05 23.68
CA ASP A 265 -0.87 -3.48 22.62
C ASP A 265 -1.25 -2.05 22.97
N ASN A 266 -0.86 -1.09 22.13
CA ASN A 266 -1.10 0.33 22.37
C ASN A 266 -2.60 0.68 22.38
N ALA A 267 -3.43 -0.10 21.68
CA ALA A 267 -4.87 0.15 21.60
C ALA A 267 -5.60 -0.32 22.87
N SER A 268 -5.30 -1.52 23.35
CA SER A 268 -5.98 -2.12 24.50
C SER A 268 -5.24 -1.96 25.84
N SER A 269 -3.99 -1.51 25.81
CA SER A 269 -3.06 -1.49 26.95
C SER A 269 -2.82 -2.87 27.59
N LYS A 270 -3.19 -3.96 26.92
CA LYS A 270 -3.01 -5.34 27.41
C LYS A 270 -1.65 -5.88 26.98
N GLN A 271 -1.07 -6.72 27.83
CA GLN A 271 0.05 -7.56 27.42
C GLN A 271 -0.46 -8.61 26.43
N VAL A 272 0.32 -8.83 25.37
CA VAL A 272 0.02 -9.80 24.33
C VAL A 272 1.29 -10.55 23.91
N PHE A 273 1.09 -11.78 23.43
CA PHE A 273 2.09 -12.53 22.67
C PHE A 273 1.86 -12.29 21.17
N ILE A 274 2.93 -11.94 20.45
CA ILE A 274 2.88 -11.63 19.03
C ILE A 274 3.80 -12.57 18.28
N LEU A 275 3.30 -13.11 17.17
CA LEU A 275 4.10 -13.85 16.21
C LEU A 275 3.84 -13.31 14.81
N LEU A 276 4.89 -12.83 14.16
CA LEU A 276 4.92 -12.45 12.76
C LEU A 276 5.43 -13.64 11.94
N PHE A 277 4.72 -14.00 10.88
CA PHE A 277 5.02 -15.15 10.05
C PHE A 277 4.89 -14.83 8.56
N ARG A 278 5.77 -15.41 7.76
CA ARG A 278 5.66 -15.43 6.29
C ARG A 278 6.22 -16.72 5.74
N GLN A 279 5.56 -17.30 4.73
CA GLN A 279 6.10 -18.41 3.96
C GLN A 279 5.50 -18.43 2.55
N GLY A 280 6.33 -18.54 1.51
CA GLY A 280 5.86 -18.56 0.12
C GLY A 280 4.98 -17.34 -0.20
N GLU A 281 3.73 -17.61 -0.61
CA GLU A 281 2.75 -16.62 -1.07
C GLU A 281 1.80 -16.10 0.02
N THR A 282 2.00 -16.48 1.29
CA THR A 282 1.09 -16.06 2.39
C THR A 282 1.02 -14.56 2.61
N GLY A 283 2.01 -13.80 2.12
CA GLY A 283 2.31 -12.48 2.64
C GLY A 283 2.75 -12.53 4.11
N TRP A 284 2.71 -11.39 4.79
CA TRP A 284 2.99 -11.30 6.23
C TRP A 284 1.70 -11.48 7.04
N LEU A 285 1.73 -12.44 7.95
CA LEU A 285 0.66 -12.76 8.88
C LEU A 285 1.10 -12.44 10.29
N GLU A 286 0.30 -11.66 11.01
CA GLU A 286 0.60 -11.29 12.39
C GLU A 286 -0.43 -11.85 13.34
N PHE A 287 0.01 -12.78 14.17
CA PHE A 287 -0.78 -13.47 15.18
C PHE A 287 -0.64 -12.72 16.50
N VAL A 288 -1.77 -12.33 17.09
CA VAL A 288 -1.84 -11.62 18.36
C VAL A 288 -2.71 -12.44 19.30
N ALA A 289 -2.09 -12.98 20.35
CA ALA A 289 -2.74 -13.78 21.37
C ALA A 289 -2.60 -13.12 22.75
N PRO A 290 -3.49 -13.38 23.72
CA PRO A 290 -3.36 -12.87 25.09
C PRO A 290 -2.04 -13.30 25.74
N ASP A 291 -1.62 -14.53 25.45
CA ASP A 291 -0.38 -15.13 25.92
C ASP A 291 0.05 -16.27 24.96
N LYS A 292 1.27 -16.78 25.16
CA LYS A 292 1.83 -17.88 24.37
C LYS A 292 0.99 -19.16 24.49
N ASN A 293 0.43 -19.45 25.66
CA ASN A 293 -0.35 -20.67 25.88
C ASN A 293 -1.63 -20.68 25.03
N SER A 294 -2.29 -19.53 24.92
CA SER A 294 -3.46 -19.32 24.06
C SER A 294 -3.11 -19.55 22.58
N PHE A 295 -1.93 -19.07 22.15
CA PHE A 295 -1.41 -19.36 20.81
C PHE A 295 -1.19 -20.87 20.61
N ILE A 296 -0.51 -21.55 21.53
CA ILE A 296 -0.23 -23.00 21.46
C ILE A 296 -1.54 -23.80 21.41
N GLN A 297 -2.54 -23.42 22.22
CA GLN A 297 -3.83 -24.09 22.21
C GLN A 297 -4.55 -23.95 20.87
N GLN A 298 -4.43 -22.81 20.19
CA GLN A 298 -5.07 -22.57 18.89
C GLN A 298 -4.31 -23.23 17.74
N PHE A 299 -2.98 -23.10 17.69
CA PHE A 299 -2.16 -23.52 16.54
C PHE A 299 -1.41 -24.84 16.73
N LYS A 300 -1.48 -25.42 17.94
CA LYS A 300 -1.00 -26.77 18.28
C LYS A 300 0.52 -26.97 18.23
N PHE A 301 1.30 -25.90 18.37
CA PHE A 301 2.76 -25.99 18.56
C PHE A 301 3.30 -24.79 19.36
N ASP A 302 4.46 -24.97 19.99
CA ASP A 302 5.20 -23.87 20.65
C ASP A 302 6.13 -23.19 19.62
N PRO A 303 5.89 -21.92 19.26
CA PRO A 303 6.74 -21.23 18.30
C PRO A 303 8.14 -20.92 18.84
N GLU A 304 8.32 -20.88 20.16
CA GLU A 304 9.61 -20.56 20.77
C GLU A 304 10.60 -21.72 20.71
N THR A 305 10.15 -22.94 20.40
CA THR A 305 11.00 -24.13 20.26
C THR A 305 11.44 -24.37 18.82
N ILE A 306 10.95 -23.58 17.86
CA ILE A 306 11.32 -23.69 16.44
C ILE A 306 12.81 -23.43 16.24
N ARG A 307 13.45 -24.34 15.51
CA ARG A 307 14.84 -24.29 15.08
C ARG A 307 14.94 -24.55 13.58
N TRP A 308 16.13 -24.31 13.03
CA TRP A 308 16.43 -24.50 11.61
C TRP A 308 16.14 -25.93 11.10
N ASP A 309 16.16 -26.94 11.97
CA ASP A 309 15.94 -28.37 11.70
C ASP A 309 14.51 -28.87 12.04
N SER A 310 13.61 -27.98 12.46
CA SER A 310 12.25 -28.37 12.86
C SER A 310 11.39 -28.83 11.68
N GLU A 311 10.36 -29.65 11.95
CA GLU A 311 9.42 -30.09 10.92
C GLU A 311 8.59 -28.89 10.40
N SER A 312 8.66 -28.64 9.09
CA SER A 312 7.94 -27.50 8.48
C SER A 312 6.43 -27.64 8.53
N ASP A 313 5.92 -28.87 8.68
CA ASP A 313 4.50 -29.17 8.75
C ASP A 313 3.81 -28.52 9.97
N LEU A 314 4.58 -28.23 11.02
CA LEU A 314 4.12 -27.48 12.20
C LEU A 314 3.57 -26.08 11.83
N LEU A 315 4.04 -25.50 10.72
CA LEU A 315 3.67 -24.15 10.29
C LEU A 315 2.48 -24.12 9.31
N LYS A 316 1.98 -25.29 8.87
CA LYS A 316 0.80 -25.38 7.98
C LYS A 316 -0.41 -24.63 8.52
N PRO A 317 -0.77 -24.71 9.82
CA PRO A 317 -1.89 -23.94 10.37
C PRO A 317 -1.70 -22.43 10.27
N LEU A 318 -0.46 -21.93 10.36
CA LEU A 318 -0.18 -20.50 10.18
C LEU A 318 -0.37 -20.09 8.71
N ALA A 319 0.21 -20.85 7.79
CA ALA A 319 0.11 -20.57 6.36
C ALA A 319 -1.34 -20.59 5.86
N GLN A 320 -2.17 -21.48 6.39
CA GLN A 320 -3.59 -21.58 6.04
C GLN A 320 -4.41 -20.34 6.40
N MET A 321 -3.94 -19.49 7.33
CA MET A 321 -4.69 -18.29 7.70
C MET A 321 -4.84 -17.28 6.56
N VAL A 322 -3.99 -17.34 5.52
CA VAL A 322 -4.15 -16.47 4.33
C VAL A 322 -5.51 -16.67 3.64
N ASN A 323 -6.12 -17.85 3.78
CA ASN A 323 -7.42 -18.19 3.18
C ASN A 323 -8.60 -17.41 3.76
N TYR A 324 -8.42 -16.75 4.91
CA TYR A 324 -9.43 -15.89 5.50
C TYR A 324 -9.49 -14.50 4.85
N ASN A 325 -8.58 -14.15 3.94
CA ASN A 325 -8.75 -13.02 3.01
C ASN A 325 -9.74 -13.38 1.88
N LYS A 326 -10.98 -13.65 2.25
CA LYS A 326 -12.02 -14.17 1.37
C LYS A 326 -13.38 -13.59 1.75
N PHE A 327 -14.00 -12.93 0.78
CA PHE A 327 -15.25 -12.18 0.96
C PHE A 327 -16.28 -12.55 -0.11
N ALA A 328 -17.53 -12.63 0.30
CA ALA A 328 -18.65 -12.97 -0.58
C ALA A 328 -18.84 -11.98 -1.73
N ILE A 329 -19.47 -12.44 -2.80
CA ILE A 329 -19.84 -11.65 -3.97
C ILE A 329 -21.31 -11.22 -3.92
N ALA A 330 -21.60 -10.08 -4.53
CA ALA A 330 -22.95 -9.61 -4.79
C ALA A 330 -23.10 -9.08 -6.21
N GLU A 331 -24.32 -9.09 -6.74
CA GLU A 331 -24.62 -8.65 -8.10
C GLU A 331 -24.12 -7.23 -8.40
N ASN A 332 -24.31 -6.30 -7.47
CA ASN A 332 -23.90 -4.90 -7.61
C ASN A 332 -22.38 -4.67 -7.53
N ASP A 333 -21.60 -5.68 -7.16
CA ASP A 333 -20.13 -5.60 -7.07
C ASP A 333 -19.46 -5.70 -8.46
N PHE A 334 -20.15 -6.33 -9.43
CA PHE A 334 -19.62 -6.59 -10.76
C PHE A 334 -19.83 -5.39 -11.68
N LYS A 335 -18.84 -4.48 -11.68
CA LYS A 335 -18.83 -3.28 -12.52
C LYS A 335 -17.42 -3.01 -13.05
N GLY A 336 -17.35 -2.39 -14.22
CA GLY A 336 -16.09 -1.97 -14.82
C GLY A 336 -15.34 -3.13 -15.49
N ILE A 337 -14.04 -2.96 -15.66
CA ILE A 337 -13.18 -3.87 -16.39
C ILE A 337 -12.28 -4.62 -15.40
N TRP A 338 -12.25 -5.95 -15.53
CA TRP A 338 -11.47 -6.86 -14.70
C TRP A 338 -10.57 -7.67 -15.62
N THR A 339 -9.27 -7.66 -15.36
CA THR A 339 -8.28 -8.33 -16.20
C THR A 339 -7.44 -9.30 -15.40
N SER A 340 -7.09 -10.41 -16.03
CA SER A 340 -6.11 -11.37 -15.55
C SER A 340 -5.06 -11.55 -16.63
N ASP A 341 -3.80 -11.33 -16.26
CA ASP A 341 -2.65 -11.44 -17.14
C ASP A 341 -1.78 -12.60 -16.67
N PHE A 342 -1.37 -13.45 -17.62
CA PHE A 342 -0.45 -14.54 -17.38
C PHE A 342 0.70 -14.47 -18.38
N THR A 343 1.92 -14.75 -17.91
CA THR A 343 3.08 -14.93 -18.80
C THR A 343 3.97 -16.02 -18.21
N GLY A 344 4.31 -17.00 -19.04
CA GLY A 344 5.25 -18.07 -18.76
C GLY A 344 6.28 -18.16 -19.88
N VAL A 345 7.54 -18.27 -19.49
CA VAL A 345 8.67 -18.39 -20.42
C VAL A 345 9.43 -19.65 -20.08
N GLN A 346 9.67 -20.50 -21.08
CA GLN A 346 10.49 -21.70 -20.94
C GLN A 346 11.68 -21.59 -21.90
N GLN A 347 12.89 -21.54 -21.35
CA GLN A 347 14.12 -21.60 -22.13
C GLN A 347 14.56 -23.05 -22.27
N LEU A 348 15.00 -23.43 -23.47
CA LEU A 348 15.48 -24.76 -23.80
C LEU A 348 16.98 -24.70 -24.05
N TYR A 349 17.71 -25.65 -23.50
CA TYR A 349 19.16 -25.80 -23.71
C TYR A 349 19.46 -27.26 -24.04
N HIS A 350 20.45 -27.49 -24.89
CA HIS A 350 20.92 -28.84 -25.19
C HIS A 350 21.63 -29.44 -23.97
N VAL A 351 21.15 -30.60 -23.50
CA VAL A 351 21.64 -31.25 -22.27
C VAL A 351 23.14 -31.58 -22.30
N TYR A 352 23.70 -31.87 -23.48
CA TYR A 352 25.11 -32.27 -23.63
C TYR A 352 26.07 -31.13 -23.92
N THR A 353 25.60 -30.07 -24.59
CA THR A 353 26.47 -28.97 -25.04
C THR A 353 26.26 -27.68 -24.26
N GLY A 354 25.17 -27.57 -23.49
CA GLY A 354 24.76 -26.34 -22.82
C GLY A 354 24.30 -25.23 -23.77
N ASN A 355 24.28 -25.48 -25.09
CA ASN A 355 23.89 -24.49 -26.08
C ASN A 355 22.40 -24.19 -26.00
N TYR A 356 22.05 -22.91 -26.14
CA TYR A 356 20.67 -22.46 -26.21
C TYR A 356 19.95 -23.06 -27.43
N ALA A 357 18.81 -23.72 -27.18
CA ALA A 357 18.00 -24.43 -28.16
C ALA A 357 16.67 -23.72 -28.47
N GLY A 358 16.46 -22.52 -27.91
CA GLY A 358 15.29 -21.68 -28.15
C GLY A 358 14.46 -21.40 -26.90
N MET A 359 13.36 -20.69 -27.08
CA MET A 359 12.47 -20.25 -26.00
C MET A 359 11.02 -20.38 -26.44
N ASN A 360 10.21 -20.97 -25.56
CA ASN A 360 8.76 -20.99 -25.69
C ASN A 360 8.17 -19.91 -24.80
N ILE A 361 7.20 -19.18 -25.33
CA ILE A 361 6.44 -18.17 -24.60
C ILE A 361 4.98 -18.62 -24.56
N ASN A 362 4.37 -18.50 -23.39
CA ASN A 362 2.94 -18.65 -23.15
C ASN A 362 2.45 -17.38 -22.47
N GLN A 363 1.60 -16.61 -23.12
CA GLN A 363 1.03 -15.40 -22.56
C GLN A 363 -0.48 -15.40 -22.77
N SER A 364 -1.23 -14.92 -21.79
CA SER A 364 -2.64 -14.65 -21.99
C SER A 364 -3.09 -13.39 -21.25
N ASN A 365 -4.10 -12.74 -21.81
CA ASN A 365 -4.88 -11.69 -21.17
C ASN A 365 -6.34 -12.10 -21.24
N GLN A 366 -6.99 -12.22 -20.08
CA GLN A 366 -8.42 -12.49 -19.99
C GLN A 366 -9.10 -11.26 -19.38
N THR A 367 -10.17 -10.80 -20.03
CA THR A 367 -10.89 -9.58 -19.65
C THR A 367 -12.38 -9.85 -19.48
N PHE A 368 -12.95 -9.41 -18.36
CA PHE A 368 -14.38 -9.21 -18.18
C PHE A 368 -14.71 -7.72 -18.10
N LYS A 369 -15.60 -7.24 -18.96
CA LYS A 369 -16.17 -5.89 -18.88
C LYS A 369 -17.64 -5.99 -18.49
N PHE A 370 -17.93 -5.72 -17.23
CA PHE A 370 -19.28 -5.74 -16.68
C PHE A 370 -20.03 -4.43 -16.97
N GLY A 371 -21.25 -4.56 -17.50
CA GLY A 371 -22.14 -3.47 -17.87
C GLY A 371 -23.39 -3.39 -16.99
N THR A 372 -24.35 -2.59 -17.43
CA THR A 372 -25.66 -2.45 -16.76
C THR A 372 -26.54 -3.68 -17.00
N ALA A 373 -27.60 -3.85 -16.20
CA ALA A 373 -28.56 -4.95 -16.33
C ALA A 373 -27.91 -6.35 -16.38
N ASN A 374 -26.87 -6.54 -15.57
CA ASN A 374 -26.09 -7.77 -15.45
C ASN A 374 -25.50 -8.29 -16.76
N THR A 375 -25.12 -7.39 -17.66
CA THR A 375 -24.45 -7.73 -18.91
C THR A 375 -22.94 -7.80 -18.72
N TYR A 376 -22.24 -8.56 -19.56
CA TYR A 376 -20.79 -8.53 -19.65
C TYR A 376 -20.31 -8.76 -21.09
N ASN A 377 -19.13 -8.26 -21.37
CA ASN A 377 -18.30 -8.70 -22.50
C ASN A 377 -17.10 -9.44 -21.95
N TRP A 378 -16.77 -10.57 -22.56
CA TRP A 378 -15.63 -11.39 -22.21
C TRP A 378 -14.71 -11.54 -23.41
N GLU A 379 -13.41 -11.45 -23.16
CA GLU A 379 -12.36 -11.63 -24.15
C GLU A 379 -11.20 -12.40 -23.53
N ILE A 380 -10.65 -13.36 -24.26
CA ILE A 380 -9.34 -13.93 -23.95
C ILE A 380 -8.45 -13.83 -25.17
N LEU A 381 -7.26 -13.26 -24.97
CA LEU A 381 -6.16 -13.27 -25.92
C LEU A 381 -5.12 -14.25 -25.40
N VAL A 382 -4.70 -15.21 -26.24
CA VAL A 382 -3.66 -16.17 -25.93
C VAL A 382 -2.58 -16.10 -27.00
N VAL A 383 -1.33 -16.03 -26.58
CA VAL A 383 -0.14 -16.14 -27.43
C VAL A 383 0.68 -17.32 -26.92
N ASN A 384 0.93 -18.29 -27.79
CA ASN A 384 1.76 -19.44 -27.48
C ASN A 384 2.68 -19.76 -28.67
N GLY A 385 3.92 -20.11 -28.37
CA GLY A 385 4.79 -20.80 -29.31
C GLY A 385 6.27 -20.52 -29.06
N MET A 386 7.09 -21.10 -29.93
CA MET A 386 8.52 -20.82 -29.95
C MET A 386 8.76 -19.40 -30.47
N VAL A 387 9.71 -18.69 -29.90
CA VAL A 387 10.15 -17.37 -30.38
C VAL A 387 10.55 -17.48 -31.86
N GLY A 388 9.91 -16.66 -32.71
CA GLY A 388 10.02 -16.71 -34.17
C GLY A 388 8.86 -17.41 -34.89
N SER A 389 8.04 -18.19 -34.17
CA SER A 389 6.90 -18.96 -34.72
C SER A 389 5.68 -18.95 -33.78
N MET A 390 5.41 -17.82 -33.13
CA MET A 390 4.30 -17.68 -32.17
C MET A 390 2.95 -17.68 -32.88
N LYS A 391 1.95 -18.31 -32.26
CA LYS A 391 0.55 -18.30 -32.68
C LYS A 391 -0.27 -17.45 -31.73
N TYR A 392 -1.30 -16.79 -32.28
CA TYR A 392 -2.25 -16.00 -31.51
C TYR A 392 -3.65 -16.59 -31.66
N ALA A 393 -4.42 -16.57 -30.58
CA ALA A 393 -5.84 -16.86 -30.57
C ALA A 393 -6.56 -15.78 -29.79
N ASN A 394 -7.67 -15.29 -30.32
CA ASN A 394 -8.55 -14.34 -29.64
C ASN A 394 -9.97 -14.89 -29.70
N VAL A 395 -10.59 -15.08 -28.53
CA VAL A 395 -11.97 -15.52 -28.41
C VAL A 395 -12.74 -14.48 -27.63
N LYS A 396 -13.93 -14.13 -28.13
CA LYS A 396 -14.82 -13.14 -27.54
C LYS A 396 -16.20 -13.73 -27.37
N SER A 397 -16.86 -13.38 -26.28
CA SER A 397 -18.27 -13.66 -26.06
C SER A 397 -18.90 -12.52 -25.26
N SER A 398 -20.23 -12.48 -25.24
CA SER A 398 -20.96 -11.52 -24.42
C SER A 398 -22.24 -12.15 -23.95
N GLY A 399 -22.79 -11.65 -22.85
CA GLY A 399 -24.00 -12.22 -22.33
C GLY A 399 -24.46 -11.60 -21.03
N LYS A 400 -25.24 -12.38 -20.28
CA LYS A 400 -25.73 -12.01 -18.95
C LYS A 400 -25.09 -12.88 -17.88
N PHE A 401 -24.79 -12.28 -16.73
CA PHE A 401 -24.36 -13.00 -15.55
C PHE A 401 -25.48 -13.06 -14.51
N THR A 402 -25.38 -14.02 -13.59
CA THR A 402 -26.27 -14.16 -12.44
C THR A 402 -25.47 -14.59 -11.23
N VAL A 403 -25.54 -13.84 -10.15
CA VAL A 403 -24.97 -14.26 -8.86
C VAL A 403 -25.94 -15.25 -8.23
N LEU A 404 -25.53 -16.52 -8.17
CA LEU A 404 -26.39 -17.63 -7.72
C LEU A 404 -26.51 -17.65 -6.19
N ASN A 405 -25.43 -17.33 -5.50
CA ASN A 405 -25.32 -17.21 -4.05
C ASN A 405 -24.05 -16.40 -3.72
N ASN A 406 -23.73 -16.28 -2.44
CA ASN A 406 -22.57 -15.52 -1.94
C ASN A 406 -21.21 -15.97 -2.49
N TRP A 407 -21.12 -17.15 -3.10
CA TRP A 407 -19.86 -17.79 -3.50
C TRP A 407 -19.87 -18.32 -4.94
N GLN A 408 -20.93 -18.06 -5.71
CA GLN A 408 -21.06 -18.59 -7.07
C GLN A 408 -21.72 -17.60 -8.02
N ILE A 409 -21.15 -17.53 -9.22
CA ILE A 409 -21.64 -16.72 -10.33
C ILE A 409 -21.77 -17.60 -11.58
N LYS A 410 -22.82 -17.36 -12.36
CA LYS A 410 -23.04 -18.00 -13.66
C LYS A 410 -22.90 -16.95 -14.76
N PHE A 411 -22.21 -17.31 -15.82
CA PHE A 411 -22.13 -16.56 -17.07
C PHE A 411 -22.86 -17.34 -18.16
N SER A 412 -23.67 -16.64 -18.96
CA SER A 412 -24.46 -17.29 -20.01
C SER A 412 -23.64 -17.83 -21.19
N ASP A 413 -22.45 -17.28 -21.43
CA ASP A 413 -21.60 -17.60 -22.57
C ASP A 413 -20.14 -17.19 -22.33
N VAL A 414 -19.29 -18.17 -21.98
CA VAL A 414 -17.84 -18.04 -21.98
C VAL A 414 -17.30 -19.14 -22.87
N GLU A 415 -16.63 -18.76 -23.97
CA GLU A 415 -16.15 -19.68 -25.00
C GLU A 415 -17.26 -20.50 -25.69
N GLY A 416 -18.41 -19.88 -25.96
CA GLY A 416 -19.52 -20.50 -26.68
C GLY A 416 -20.43 -21.38 -25.82
N LYS A 417 -20.25 -21.39 -24.49
CA LYS A 417 -21.07 -22.18 -23.57
C LYS A 417 -21.34 -21.46 -22.24
N PRO A 418 -22.48 -21.72 -21.58
CA PRO A 418 -22.69 -21.25 -20.22
C PRO A 418 -21.65 -21.85 -19.27
N LYS A 419 -21.12 -21.04 -18.34
CA LYS A 419 -20.17 -21.49 -17.32
C LYS A 419 -20.59 -21.03 -15.92
N LYS A 420 -20.36 -21.89 -14.92
CA LYS A 420 -20.56 -21.58 -13.50
C LYS A 420 -19.19 -21.50 -12.84
N TYR A 421 -18.98 -20.50 -12.01
CA TYR A 421 -17.74 -20.31 -11.26
C TYR A 421 -18.01 -20.27 -9.76
N ASN A 422 -17.12 -20.90 -8.99
CA ASN A 422 -16.90 -20.52 -7.61
C ASN A 422 -16.18 -19.17 -7.62
N ALA A 423 -16.65 -18.24 -6.80
CA ALA A 423 -16.21 -16.85 -6.85
C ALA A 423 -16.14 -16.22 -5.47
N PHE A 424 -15.12 -15.39 -5.26
CA PHE A 424 -14.97 -14.56 -4.06
C PHE A 424 -14.10 -13.34 -4.36
N PHE A 425 -14.14 -12.35 -3.48
CA PHE A 425 -13.16 -11.26 -3.47
C PHE A 425 -12.11 -11.48 -2.39
N SER A 426 -10.85 -11.20 -2.71
CA SER A 426 -9.80 -10.94 -1.71
C SER A 426 -9.45 -9.46 -1.70
N CYS A 427 -8.79 -8.98 -0.65
CA CYS A 427 -8.44 -7.58 -0.47
C CYS A 427 -6.93 -7.36 -0.53
N ILE A 428 -6.56 -6.23 -1.11
CA ILE A 428 -5.25 -5.58 -0.97
C ILE A 428 -5.48 -4.10 -0.66
N LYS A 429 -4.41 -3.35 -0.38
CA LYS A 429 -4.54 -1.92 -0.08
C LYS A 429 -5.23 -1.18 -1.24
N GLY A 430 -6.39 -0.58 -0.94
CA GLY A 430 -7.17 0.20 -1.91
C GLY A 430 -7.93 -0.59 -2.98
N ALA A 431 -7.85 -1.93 -3.02
CA ALA A 431 -8.47 -2.70 -4.09
C ALA A 431 -9.01 -4.08 -3.66
N ARG A 432 -9.92 -4.64 -4.48
CA ARG A 432 -10.37 -6.03 -4.41
C ARG A 432 -9.84 -6.79 -5.62
N LEU A 433 -9.49 -8.05 -5.41
CA LEU A 433 -9.17 -8.99 -6.47
C LEU A 433 -10.30 -10.01 -6.58
N LEU A 434 -10.83 -10.20 -7.79
CA LEU A 434 -11.87 -11.19 -8.07
C LEU A 434 -11.21 -12.54 -8.35
N HIS A 435 -11.60 -13.56 -7.61
CA HIS A 435 -11.15 -14.93 -7.80
C HIS A 435 -12.26 -15.73 -8.48
N LEU A 436 -11.98 -16.36 -9.62
CA LEU A 436 -12.91 -17.24 -10.31
C LEU A 436 -12.27 -18.63 -10.52
N LEU A 437 -12.99 -19.68 -10.13
CA LEU A 437 -12.64 -21.08 -10.42
C LEU A 437 -13.83 -21.74 -11.09
N ASP A 438 -13.63 -22.33 -12.26
CA ASP A 438 -14.69 -23.06 -12.98
C ASP A 438 -15.21 -24.19 -12.08
N ALA A 439 -16.52 -24.16 -11.82
CA ALA A 439 -17.15 -25.10 -10.90
C ALA A 439 -17.30 -26.51 -11.48
N GLU A 440 -17.15 -26.68 -12.80
CA GLU A 440 -17.10 -28.00 -13.45
C GLU A 440 -15.68 -28.59 -13.45
N PHE A 441 -14.66 -27.72 -13.37
CA PHE A 441 -13.24 -28.11 -13.39
C PHE A 441 -12.51 -27.67 -12.12
N THR A 442 -13.01 -28.13 -10.96
CA THR A 442 -12.41 -27.83 -9.66
C THR A 442 -11.09 -28.56 -9.39
N GLY A 443 -10.70 -29.51 -10.25
CA GLY A 443 -9.61 -30.45 -10.00
C GLY A 443 -8.23 -29.82 -9.77
N SER A 444 -7.99 -28.58 -10.23
CA SER A 444 -6.77 -27.84 -9.90
C SER A 444 -6.84 -27.12 -8.56
N GLY A 445 -8.04 -26.71 -8.12
CA GLY A 445 -8.24 -25.81 -6.97
C GLY A 445 -7.69 -24.40 -7.17
N ILE A 446 -7.14 -24.09 -8.35
CA ILE A 446 -6.45 -22.82 -8.63
C ILE A 446 -7.44 -21.82 -9.22
N TYR A 447 -7.68 -20.74 -8.47
CA TYR A 447 -8.51 -19.63 -8.93
C TYR A 447 -7.72 -18.77 -9.92
N THR A 448 -8.38 -18.35 -11.00
CA THR A 448 -7.90 -17.26 -11.84
C THR A 448 -8.20 -15.94 -11.12
N VAL A 449 -7.19 -15.10 -10.94
CA VAL A 449 -7.29 -13.86 -10.19
C VAL A 449 -7.36 -12.68 -11.16
N PHE A 450 -8.38 -11.84 -10.99
CA PHE A 450 -8.61 -10.65 -11.80
C PHE A 450 -8.44 -9.39 -10.96
N GLY A 451 -7.62 -8.45 -11.46
CA GLY A 451 -7.53 -7.09 -10.95
C GLY A 451 -8.49 -6.17 -11.70
N LYS A 452 -9.00 -5.14 -11.02
CA LYS A 452 -9.80 -4.10 -11.65
C LYS A 452 -8.88 -3.10 -12.37
N LYS A 453 -9.21 -2.76 -13.62
CA LYS A 453 -8.48 -1.80 -14.44
C LYS A 453 -8.94 -0.36 -14.21
#